data_AF-A0A9P6Q8J5-F1
#
_entry.id   AF-A0A9P6Q8J5-F1
#
_cell.length_a   1.000
_cell.length_b   1.000
_cell.length_c   1.000
_cell.angle_alpha   90.00
_cell.angle_beta   90.00
_cell.angle_gamma   90.00
#
_symmetry.space_group_name_H-M   'P 1'
#
loop_
_entity.id
_entity.type
_entity.pdbx_description
1 polymer ?
#
loop_
_entity_poly.entity_id
_entity_poly.type
_entity_poly.pdbx_seq_one_letter_code
_entity_poly.pdbx_strand_id
1 'polypeptide(L)'
;MIHVPYVAPGAVLLGGIFNQVSGALIYGPLFGNVWLEAMKKDKGNTKWMNPNQDERRTQMWKNIGIDFAFSLVRSWCIGLLLNLTQARTCSQALQLGSFLYVGVVLPMVISETNWESRPCDLQKFKFANGLLCTVAASVLLHWWGTA
;
A
#
# COMPACT_ATOMS: atom_id res chain seq x y z
N MET A 1 -29.26 -1.84 10.04
CA MET A 1 -28.30 -2.89 10.47
C MET A 1 -27.16 -2.90 9.47
N ILE A 2 -25.91 -2.81 9.92
CA ILE A 2 -24.74 -2.86 9.02
C ILE A 2 -24.55 -4.32 8.60
N HIS A 3 -24.69 -4.62 7.32
CA HIS A 3 -24.37 -5.95 6.77
C HIS A 3 -22.88 -6.01 6.47
N VAL A 4 -22.16 -6.86 7.19
CA VAL A 4 -20.73 -7.13 6.94
C VAL A 4 -20.65 -8.43 6.15
N PRO A 5 -20.38 -8.39 4.83
CA PRO A 5 -20.25 -9.61 4.06
C PRO A 5 -19.05 -10.43 4.50
N TYR A 6 -19.14 -11.74 4.31
CA TYR A 6 -18.05 -12.66 4.63
C TYR A 6 -16.87 -12.46 3.68
N VAL A 7 -15.67 -12.30 4.22
CA VAL A 7 -14.42 -12.22 3.46
C VAL A 7 -13.54 -13.38 3.92
N ALA A 8 -13.07 -14.19 2.98
CA ALA A 8 -12.21 -15.33 3.29
C ALA A 8 -10.91 -14.85 3.96
N PRO A 9 -10.56 -15.34 5.17
CA PRO A 9 -9.33 -14.92 5.86
C PRO A 9 -8.06 -15.18 5.05
N GLY A 10 -8.04 -16.25 4.24
CA GLY A 10 -6.93 -16.57 3.34
C GLY A 10 -6.70 -15.50 2.27
N ALA A 11 -7.76 -14.90 1.75
CA ALA A 11 -7.65 -13.80 0.80
C ALA A 11 -7.02 -12.57 1.45
N VAL A 12 -7.44 -12.25 2.68
CA VAL A 12 -6.90 -11.12 3.46
C VAL A 12 -5.41 -11.31 3.73
N LEU A 13 -4.99 -12.52 4.12
CA LEU A 13 -3.59 -12.86 4.32
C LEU A 13 -2.77 -12.69 3.05
N LEU A 14 -3.28 -13.17 1.91
CA LEU A 14 -2.62 -12.99 0.61
C LEU A 14 -2.51 -11.54 0.19
N GLY A 15 -3.55 -10.74 0.38
CA GLY A 15 -3.48 -9.30 0.09
C GLY A 15 -2.48 -8.59 1.00
N GLY A 16 -2.38 -8.97 2.28
CA GLY A 16 -1.35 -8.46 3.20
C GLY A 16 0.06 -8.82 2.74
N ILE A 17 0.31 -10.08 2.39
CA ILE A 17 1.61 -10.54 1.86
C ILE A 17 1.93 -9.82 0.55
N PHE A 18 0.96 -9.71 -0.36
CA PHE A 18 1.13 -9.01 -1.63
C PHE A 18 1.50 -7.54 -1.43
N ASN A 19 0.86 -6.85 -0.49
CA ASN A 19 1.20 -5.47 -0.15
C ASN A 19 2.64 -5.36 0.39
N GLN A 20 3.05 -6.28 1.26
CA GLN A 20 4.40 -6.29 1.81
C GLN A 20 5.46 -6.56 0.74
N VAL A 21 5.20 -7.53 -0.15
CA VAL A 21 6.10 -7.89 -1.26
C VAL A 21 6.17 -6.75 -2.29
N SER A 22 5.04 -6.15 -2.64
CA SER A 22 4.99 -5.04 -3.60
C SER A 22 5.74 -3.82 -3.07
N GLY A 23 5.53 -3.47 -1.80
CA GLY A 23 6.28 -2.41 -1.13
C GLY A 23 7.77 -2.71 -1.07
N ALA A 24 8.14 -3.94 -0.67
CA ALA A 24 9.54 -4.36 -0.60
C ALA A 24 10.21 -4.36 -1.99
N LEU A 25 9.51 -4.72 -3.06
CA LEU A 25 10.03 -4.70 -4.42
C LEU A 25 10.30 -3.26 -4.91
N ILE A 26 9.35 -2.35 -4.70
CA ILE A 26 9.48 -0.95 -5.11
C ILE A 26 10.59 -0.27 -4.33
N TYR A 27 10.52 -0.32 -2.99
CA TYR A 27 11.44 0.41 -2.13
C TYR A 27 12.77 -0.31 -1.88
N GLY A 28 12.87 -1.59 -2.27
CA GLY A 28 14.06 -2.42 -2.12
C GLY A 28 14.85 -2.56 -3.42
N PRO A 29 14.82 -3.74 -4.09
CA PRO A 29 15.77 -4.05 -5.17
C PRO A 29 15.52 -3.26 -6.47
N LEU A 30 14.28 -2.89 -6.80
CA LEU A 30 14.01 -2.23 -8.09
C LEU A 30 14.39 -0.76 -8.06
N PHE A 31 13.98 -0.02 -7.03
CA PHE A 31 14.17 1.43 -6.96
C PHE A 31 14.76 1.94 -5.65
N GLY A 32 15.33 1.07 -4.82
CA GLY A 32 15.87 1.46 -3.51
C GLY A 32 16.94 2.55 -3.58
N ASN A 33 17.85 2.50 -4.57
CA ASN A 33 18.87 3.54 -4.74
C ASN A 33 18.28 4.90 -5.10
N VAL A 34 17.28 4.92 -5.99
CA VAL A 34 16.58 6.15 -6.41
C VAL A 34 15.72 6.69 -5.26
N TRP A 35 15.06 5.81 -4.52
CA TRP A 35 14.32 6.16 -3.31
C TRP A 35 15.24 6.74 -2.24
N LEU A 36 16.41 6.15 -1.99
CA LEU A 36 17.40 6.66 -1.04
C LEU A 36 17.88 8.06 -1.43
N GLU A 37 18.10 8.31 -2.72
CA GLU A 37 18.50 9.63 -3.21
C GLU A 37 17.37 10.65 -3.05
N ALA A 38 16.13 10.28 -3.39
CA ALA A 38 14.96 11.13 -3.18
C ALA A 38 14.75 11.44 -1.68
N MET A 39 14.98 10.46 -0.82
CA MET A 39 14.80 10.60 0.62
C MET A 39 15.91 11.44 1.27
N LYS A 40 17.13 11.44 0.70
CA LYS A 40 18.18 12.41 1.06
C LYS A 40 17.79 13.84 0.71
N LYS A 41 17.17 14.05 -0.47
CA LYS A 41 16.65 15.35 -0.90
C LYS A 41 15.50 15.84 -0.01
N ASP A 42 14.60 14.94 0.40
CA ASP A 42 13.48 15.23 1.30
C ASP A 42 13.95 15.63 2.71
N LYS A 43 14.87 14.85 3.30
CA LYS A 43 15.27 15.01 4.71
C LYS A 43 16.37 16.05 4.93
N GLY A 44 17.06 16.49 3.88
CA GLY A 44 18.15 17.48 3.94
C GLY A 44 19.38 17.09 4.77
N ASN A 45 19.40 15.91 5.40
CA ASN A 45 20.47 15.41 6.26
C ASN A 45 20.47 13.87 6.26
N THR A 46 21.60 13.21 6.57
CA THR A 46 21.73 11.75 6.68
C THR A 46 21.42 11.20 8.09
N LYS A 47 21.07 12.06 9.06
CA LYS A 47 20.76 11.66 10.44
C LYS A 47 19.64 10.60 10.56
N TRP A 48 18.67 10.56 9.64
CA TRP A 48 17.63 9.52 9.62
C TRP A 48 18.18 8.11 9.35
N MET A 49 19.41 8.01 8.84
CA MET A 49 20.09 6.76 8.51
C MET A 49 21.04 6.29 9.63
N ASN A 50 21.29 7.16 10.64
CA ASN A 50 22.20 6.97 11.77
C ASN A 50 21.53 6.71 13.16
N PRO A 51 20.54 5.82 13.31
CA PRO A 51 20.30 5.19 14.61
C PRO A 51 21.34 4.07 14.87
N ASN A 52 21.66 3.81 16.14
CA ASN A 52 22.44 2.64 16.58
C ASN A 52 21.91 1.38 15.87
N GLN A 53 22.78 0.47 15.43
CA GLN A 53 22.37 -0.68 14.60
C GLN A 53 21.29 -1.56 15.26
N ASP A 54 21.34 -1.70 16.60
CA ASP A 54 20.37 -2.47 17.37
C ASP A 54 19.00 -1.77 17.51
N GLU A 55 19.00 -0.45 17.73
CA GLU A 55 17.77 0.36 17.74
C GLU A 55 17.12 0.37 16.35
N ARG A 56 17.94 0.45 15.29
CA ARG A 56 17.47 0.43 13.91
C ARG A 56 16.81 -0.90 13.55
N ARG A 57 17.39 -2.05 13.94
CA ARG A 57 16.74 -3.36 13.73
C ARG A 57 15.43 -3.45 14.49
N THR A 58 15.40 -3.04 15.74
CA THR A 58 14.21 -3.12 16.59
C THR A 58 13.07 -2.25 16.05
N GLN A 59 13.36 -1.01 15.67
CA GLN A 59 12.38 -0.10 15.07
C GLN A 59 11.92 -0.59 13.70
N MET A 60 12.83 -1.13 12.88
CA MET A 60 12.48 -1.68 11.58
C MET A 60 11.49 -2.85 11.70
N TRP A 61 11.77 -3.81 12.59
CA TRP A 61 10.86 -4.94 12.82
C TRP A 61 9.50 -4.50 13.36
N LYS A 62 9.49 -3.53 14.29
CA LYS A 62 8.26 -2.94 14.81
C LYS A 62 7.43 -2.29 13.70
N ASN A 63 8.06 -1.47 12.85
CA ASN A 63 7.39 -0.79 11.76
C ASN A 63 6.85 -1.77 10.73
N ILE A 64 7.62 -2.81 10.37
CA ILE A 64 7.14 -3.88 9.47
C ILE A 64 5.94 -4.60 10.07
N GLY A 65 5.96 -4.93 11.36
CA GLY A 65 4.84 -5.59 12.03
C GLY A 65 3.57 -4.74 12.02
N ILE A 66 3.70 -3.44 12.29
CA ILE A 66 2.59 -2.49 12.25
C ILE A 66 2.05 -2.35 10.82
N ASP A 67 2.92 -2.09 9.85
CA ASP A 67 2.54 -1.96 8.43
C ASP A 67 1.83 -3.22 7.93
N PHE A 68 2.32 -4.40 8.30
CA PHE A 68 1.68 -5.66 7.95
C PHE A 68 0.26 -5.75 8.54
N ALA A 69 0.07 -5.41 9.81
CA ALA A 69 -1.26 -5.41 10.42
C ALA A 69 -2.22 -4.44 9.70
N PHE A 70 -1.78 -3.23 9.39
CA PHE A 70 -2.58 -2.28 8.61
C PHE A 70 -2.84 -2.77 7.18
N SER A 71 -1.90 -3.48 6.58
CA SER A 71 -2.07 -4.06 5.24
C SER A 71 -3.15 -5.15 5.22
N LEU A 72 -3.27 -5.94 6.28
CA LEU A 72 -4.34 -6.92 6.46
C LEU A 72 -5.70 -6.23 6.59
N VAL A 73 -5.78 -5.18 7.43
CA VAL A 73 -7.01 -4.40 7.58
C VAL A 73 -7.42 -3.79 6.25
N ARG A 74 -6.47 -3.19 5.50
CA ARG A 74 -6.73 -2.65 4.17
C ARG A 74 -7.25 -3.72 3.21
N SER A 75 -6.60 -4.89 3.17
CA SER A 75 -7.01 -6.00 2.33
C SER A 75 -8.41 -6.51 2.67
N TRP A 76 -8.74 -6.54 3.96
CA TRP A 76 -10.07 -6.91 4.44
C TRP A 76 -11.13 -5.89 4.00
N CYS A 77 -10.85 -4.59 4.13
CA CYS A 77 -11.75 -3.54 3.65
C CYS A 77 -11.98 -3.61 2.13
N ILE A 78 -10.96 -3.92 1.34
CA ILE A 78 -11.10 -4.11 -0.11
C ILE A 78 -12.00 -5.31 -0.42
N GLY A 79 -11.79 -6.43 0.28
CA GLY A 79 -12.63 -7.62 0.15
C GLY A 79 -14.10 -7.37 0.53
N LEU A 80 -14.33 -6.59 1.60
CA LEU A 80 -15.69 -6.18 1.99
C LEU A 80 -16.36 -5.37 0.88
N LEU A 81 -15.65 -4.42 0.27
CA LEU A 81 -16.19 -3.59 -0.80
C LEU A 81 -16.47 -4.40 -2.08
N LEU A 82 -15.61 -5.35 -2.43
CA LEU A 82 -15.86 -6.25 -3.57
C LEU A 82 -17.14 -7.08 -3.37
N ASN A 83 -17.33 -7.64 -2.18
CA ASN A 83 -18.54 -8.39 -1.85
C ASN A 83 -19.80 -7.51 -1.77
N LEU A 84 -19.71 -6.32 -1.17
CA LEU A 84 -20.83 -5.37 -1.09
C LEU A 84 -21.28 -4.90 -2.48
N THR A 85 -20.34 -4.72 -3.40
CA THR A 85 -20.64 -4.29 -4.78
C THR A 85 -20.99 -5.44 -5.71
N GLN A 86 -20.89 -6.69 -5.24
CA GLN A 86 -21.14 -7.90 -6.05
C GLN A 86 -20.30 -7.90 -7.34
N ALA A 87 -19.02 -7.55 -7.21
CA ALA A 87 -18.08 -7.47 -8.33
C ALA A 87 -17.72 -8.89 -8.83
N ARG A 88 -18.54 -9.46 -9.72
CA ARG A 88 -18.39 -10.83 -10.25
C ARG A 88 -17.41 -10.95 -11.41
N THR A 89 -16.95 -9.84 -11.97
CA THR A 89 -16.03 -9.84 -13.10
C THR A 89 -14.72 -9.14 -12.76
N CYS A 90 -13.63 -9.62 -13.35
CA CYS A 90 -12.30 -9.01 -13.19
C CYS A 90 -12.28 -7.52 -13.56
N SER A 91 -13.08 -7.11 -14.56
CA SER A 91 -13.23 -5.70 -14.95
C SER A 91 -13.85 -4.86 -13.84
N GLN A 92 -14.85 -5.37 -13.12
CA GLN A 92 -15.47 -4.65 -12.00
C GLN A 92 -14.52 -4.53 -10.81
N ALA A 93 -13.76 -5.59 -10.52
CA ALA A 93 -12.75 -5.56 -9.47
C ALA A 93 -11.64 -4.53 -9.78
N LEU A 94 -11.21 -4.44 -11.04
CA LEU A 94 -10.26 -3.43 -11.51
C LEU A 94 -10.85 -2.01 -11.35
N GLN A 95 -12.07 -1.77 -11.83
CA GLN A 95 -12.74 -0.48 -11.70
C GLN A 95 -12.87 -0.05 -10.22
N LEU A 96 -13.27 -0.95 -9.34
CA LEU A 96 -13.38 -0.67 -7.91
C LEU A 96 -12.02 -0.34 -7.27
N GLY A 97 -10.98 -1.10 -7.61
CA GLY A 97 -9.61 -0.80 -7.19
C GLY A 97 -9.11 0.55 -7.71
N SER A 98 -9.46 0.92 -8.94
CA SER A 98 -9.15 2.23 -9.54
C SER A 98 -9.92 3.37 -8.85
N PHE A 99 -11.18 3.17 -8.49
CA PHE A 99 -11.94 4.17 -7.73
C PHE A 99 -11.36 4.38 -6.34
N LEU A 100 -10.98 3.32 -5.64
CA LEU A 100 -10.28 3.44 -4.36
C LEU A 100 -8.93 4.15 -4.49
N TYR A 101 -8.21 3.89 -5.56
CA TYR A 101 -6.96 4.57 -5.85
C TYR A 101 -7.15 6.08 -6.03
N VAL A 102 -8.06 6.47 -6.93
CA VAL A 102 -8.32 7.86 -7.27
C VAL A 102 -9.02 8.60 -6.12
N GLY A 103 -9.87 7.93 -5.36
CA GLY A 103 -10.61 8.54 -4.25
C GLY A 103 -9.80 8.70 -2.97
N VAL A 104 -8.82 7.82 -2.71
CA VAL A 104 -8.09 7.79 -1.43
C VAL A 104 -6.61 8.09 -1.60
N VAL A 105 -5.93 7.37 -2.47
CA VAL A 105 -4.46 7.45 -2.59
C VAL A 105 -4.05 8.72 -3.31
N LEU A 106 -4.70 9.03 -4.44
CA LEU A 106 -4.35 10.16 -5.28
C LEU A 106 -4.50 11.51 -4.55
N PRO A 107 -5.60 11.80 -3.82
CA PRO A 107 -5.75 13.06 -3.10
C PRO A 107 -4.75 13.18 -1.95
N MET A 108 -4.49 12.08 -1.23
CA MET A 108 -3.47 12.03 -0.18
C MET A 108 -2.10 12.40 -0.74
N VAL A 109 -1.74 11.82 -1.88
CA VAL A 109 -0.47 12.06 -2.56
C VAL A 109 -0.35 13.52 -3.06
N ILE A 110 -1.40 14.06 -3.65
CA ILE A 110 -1.39 15.47 -4.12
C ILE A 110 -1.30 16.42 -2.92
N SER A 111 -2.02 16.12 -1.84
CA SER A 111 -1.99 16.92 -0.62
C SER A 111 -0.59 17.02 -0.03
N GLU A 112 0.13 15.90 0.10
CA GLU A 112 1.54 15.89 0.56
C GLU A 112 2.46 16.73 -0.35
N THR A 113 2.19 16.76 -1.66
CA THR A 113 3.01 17.52 -2.60
C THR A 113 2.76 19.02 -2.46
N ASN A 114 1.49 19.43 -2.36
CA ASN A 114 1.11 20.83 -2.31
C ASN A 114 1.33 21.46 -0.93
N TRP A 115 1.02 20.74 0.15
CA TRP A 115 1.09 21.27 1.51
C TRP A 115 2.46 21.06 2.16
N GLU A 116 3.09 19.91 1.94
CA GLU A 116 4.38 19.58 2.57
C GLU A 116 5.59 19.86 1.65
N SER A 117 5.36 20.32 0.40
CA SER A 117 6.41 20.58 -0.60
C SER A 117 7.39 19.40 -0.76
N ARG A 118 6.88 18.17 -0.61
CA ARG A 118 7.67 16.94 -0.74
C ARG A 118 8.24 16.82 -2.16
N PRO A 119 9.44 16.27 -2.34
CA PRO A 119 10.04 16.14 -3.66
C PRO A 119 9.20 15.21 -4.55
N CYS A 120 8.87 15.68 -5.76
CA CYS A 120 8.04 14.94 -6.72
C CYS A 120 8.57 13.55 -7.06
N ASP A 121 9.89 13.34 -6.99
CA ASP A 121 10.50 12.04 -7.25
C ASP A 121 10.12 10.97 -6.22
N LEU A 122 9.91 11.37 -4.97
CA LEU A 122 9.43 10.49 -3.91
C LEU A 122 7.98 10.09 -4.12
N GLN A 123 7.22 11.01 -4.69
CA GLN A 123 5.80 10.87 -4.90
C GLN A 123 5.44 9.89 -6.00
N LYS A 124 6.29 9.78 -7.03
CA LYS A 124 6.15 8.75 -8.07
C LYS A 124 6.14 7.34 -7.46
N PHE A 125 6.98 7.07 -6.46
CA PHE A 125 7.03 5.78 -5.79
C PHE A 125 5.78 5.52 -4.94
N LYS A 126 5.30 6.52 -4.20
CA LYS A 126 4.04 6.41 -3.46
C LYS A 126 2.85 6.18 -4.39
N PHE A 127 2.83 6.85 -5.54
CA PHE A 127 1.81 6.70 -6.56
C PHE A 127 1.79 5.27 -7.12
N ALA A 128 2.96 4.76 -7.53
CA ALA A 128 3.12 3.40 -8.06
C ALA A 128 2.76 2.32 -7.02
N ASN A 129 3.27 2.44 -5.80
CA ASN A 129 2.97 1.51 -4.72
C ASN A 129 1.48 1.52 -4.37
N GLY A 130 0.89 2.72 -4.32
CA GLY A 130 -0.54 2.87 -4.09
C GLY A 130 -1.39 2.15 -5.14
N LEU A 131 -0.98 2.19 -6.40
CA LEU A 131 -1.70 1.55 -7.52
C LEU A 131 -1.66 0.03 -7.37
N LEU A 132 -0.50 -0.54 -7.05
CA LEU A 132 -0.38 -1.98 -6.77
C LEU A 132 -1.25 -2.38 -5.56
N CYS A 133 -1.12 -1.65 -4.45
CA CYS A 133 -1.83 -1.97 -3.21
C CYS A 133 -3.35 -1.72 -3.25
N THR A 134 -3.89 -1.05 -4.27
CA THR A 134 -5.34 -0.95 -4.50
C THR A 134 -5.78 -1.77 -5.71
N VAL A 135 -5.32 -1.43 -6.91
CA VAL A 135 -5.84 -1.98 -8.17
C VAL A 135 -5.43 -3.44 -8.31
N ALA A 136 -4.14 -3.73 -8.19
CA ALA A 136 -3.65 -5.11 -8.30
C ALA A 136 -4.13 -5.97 -7.14
N ALA A 137 -4.17 -5.41 -5.92
CA ALA A 137 -4.74 -6.09 -4.75
C ALA A 137 -6.23 -6.43 -4.93
N SER A 138 -7.06 -5.52 -5.45
CA SER A 138 -8.48 -5.80 -5.72
C SER A 138 -8.67 -6.93 -6.74
N VAL A 139 -7.88 -6.94 -7.81
CA VAL A 139 -7.92 -8.00 -8.83
C VAL A 139 -7.45 -9.34 -8.25
N LEU A 140 -6.39 -9.33 -7.43
CA LEU A 140 -5.88 -10.53 -6.77
C LEU A 140 -6.89 -11.12 -5.79
N LEU A 141 -7.54 -10.28 -4.98
CA LEU A 141 -8.60 -10.71 -4.06
C LEU A 141 -9.82 -11.27 -4.82
N HIS A 142 -10.18 -10.67 -5.95
CA HIS A 142 -11.23 -11.20 -6.82
C HIS A 142 -10.82 -12.58 -7.38
N TRP A 143 -9.59 -12.72 -7.89
CA TRP A 143 -9.10 -13.99 -8.44
C TRP A 143 -9.02 -15.12 -7.39
N TRP A 144 -8.71 -14.78 -6.14
CA TRP A 144 -8.71 -15.74 -5.02
C TRP A 144 -10.11 -16.23 -4.61
N GLY A 145 -11.18 -15.65 -5.17
CA GLY A 145 -12.56 -16.06 -4.91
C GLY A 145 -13.23 -15.27 -3.78
N THR A 146 -12.82 -14.03 -3.56
CA THR A 146 -13.42 -13.14 -2.54
C THR A 146 -14.52 -12.21 -3.09
N ALA A 147 -15.15 -12.58 -4.21
CA ALA A 147 -16.34 -11.95 -4.78
C ALA A 147 -17.10 -12.91 -5.71
#